data_AF-A0A2X1JHY8-F1
#
_entry.id   AF-A0A2X1JHY8-F1
#
_cell.length_a   1.000
_cell.length_b   1.000
_cell.length_c   1.000
_cell.angle_alpha   90.00
_cell.angle_beta   90.00
_cell.angle_gamma   90.00
#
_symmetry.space_group_name_H-M   'P 1'
#
loop_
_entity.id
_entity.type
_entity.pdbx_description
1 polymer ?
#
loop_
_entity_poly.entity_id
_entity_poly.type
_entity_poly.pdbx_seq_one_letter_code
_entity_poly.pdbx_strand_id
1 'polypeptide(L)'
;MRAISGEKTGFAYADQISLLALEQSAQAARTIVRDSGDGKVQTLGAVEHSPLYTSVDPLQSMSREEKLDILRRVDKVAREADKRVQEVTASLSGVYELILVAATDGTLAADVRPLVRLSVSVLVEEDGKRERGASGGGGRFGYEFFLADLDGEVRADAWAKEAVRMALVNLSAVAAPAGTMPVVLGAGWPGGAVA
;
A
#
# COMPACT_ATOMS: atom_id res chain seq x y z
N MET A 1 -7.04 1.40 -22.32
CA MET A 1 -6.43 1.77 -23.62
C MET A 1 -6.17 3.27 -23.66
N ARG A 2 -5.01 3.70 -24.15
CA ARG A 2 -4.66 5.13 -24.33
C ARG A 2 -4.27 5.41 -25.78
N ALA A 3 -4.67 6.57 -26.30
CA ALA A 3 -4.18 7.14 -27.55
C ALA A 3 -3.62 8.55 -27.26
N ILE A 4 -2.39 8.83 -27.71
CA ILE A 4 -1.65 10.04 -27.34
C ILE A 4 -1.20 10.77 -28.61
N SER A 5 -1.37 12.09 -28.65
CA SER A 5 -0.89 12.96 -29.74
C SER A 5 -0.46 14.31 -29.17
N GLY A 6 0.85 14.54 -29.05
CA GLY A 6 1.39 15.71 -28.38
C GLY A 6 0.87 15.78 -26.94
N GLU A 7 0.17 16.86 -26.60
CA GLU A 7 -0.43 17.08 -25.27
C GLU A 7 -1.79 16.38 -25.08
N LYS A 8 -2.38 15.82 -26.15
CA LYS A 8 -3.73 15.23 -26.10
C LYS A 8 -3.66 13.76 -25.71
N THR A 9 -4.53 13.35 -24.79
CA THR A 9 -4.72 11.95 -24.39
C THR A 9 -6.17 11.54 -24.48
N GLY A 10 -6.47 10.52 -25.28
CA GLY A 10 -7.73 9.80 -25.27
C GLY A 10 -7.60 8.54 -24.42
N PHE A 11 -8.61 8.25 -23.59
CA PHE A 11 -8.59 7.11 -22.68
C PHE A 11 -9.96 6.45 -22.60
N ALA A 12 -9.96 5.12 -22.59
CA ALA A 12 -11.12 4.28 -22.32
C ALA A 12 -10.65 2.96 -21.69
N TYR A 13 -11.50 2.37 -20.84
CA TYR A 13 -11.21 1.12 -20.14
C TYR A 13 -12.49 0.29 -19.95
N ALA A 14 -12.30 -0.97 -19.56
CA ALA A 14 -13.38 -1.90 -19.21
C ALA A 14 -12.90 -2.80 -18.06
N ASP A 15 -13.84 -3.31 -17.26
CA ASP A 15 -13.56 -4.16 -16.09
C ASP A 15 -13.40 -5.65 -16.44
N GLN A 16 -13.28 -5.98 -17.74
CA GLN A 16 -13.10 -7.33 -18.24
C GLN A 16 -12.03 -7.37 -19.33
N ILE A 17 -11.28 -8.49 -19.40
CA ILE A 17 -10.29 -8.74 -20.44
C ILE A 17 -10.94 -9.61 -21.52
N SER A 18 -11.33 -8.98 -22.63
CA SER A 18 -11.87 -9.66 -23.81
C SER A 18 -11.49 -8.89 -25.08
N LEU A 19 -11.51 -9.58 -26.22
CA LEU A 19 -11.26 -8.92 -27.52
C LEU A 19 -12.22 -7.75 -27.75
N LEU A 20 -13.50 -7.96 -27.48
CA LEU A 20 -14.53 -6.92 -27.62
C LEU A 20 -14.24 -5.69 -26.75
N ALA A 21 -13.82 -5.89 -25.50
CA ALA A 21 -13.48 -4.79 -24.59
C ALA A 21 -12.27 -3.98 -25.09
N LEU A 22 -11.26 -4.66 -25.65
CA LEU A 22 -10.10 -4.03 -26.27
C LEU A 22 -10.49 -3.21 -27.50
N GLU A 23 -11.31 -3.78 -28.40
CA GLU A 23 -11.79 -3.12 -29.60
C GLU A 23 -12.60 -1.86 -29.28
N GLN A 24 -13.59 -1.96 -28.38
CA GLN A 24 -14.42 -0.84 -27.96
C GLN A 24 -13.58 0.27 -27.30
N SER A 25 -12.66 -0.11 -26.39
CA SER A 25 -11.79 0.85 -25.72
C SER A 25 -10.83 1.53 -26.70
N ALA A 26 -10.28 0.80 -27.67
CA ALA A 26 -9.40 1.36 -28.70
C ALA A 26 -10.16 2.31 -29.62
N GLN A 27 -11.36 1.93 -30.07
CA GLN A 27 -12.22 2.76 -30.92
C GLN A 27 -12.64 4.05 -30.22
N ALA A 28 -12.95 4.01 -28.92
CA ALA A 28 -13.28 5.20 -28.15
C ALA A 28 -12.05 6.09 -27.91
N ALA A 29 -10.94 5.52 -27.44
CA ALA A 29 -9.73 6.27 -27.10
C ALA A 29 -9.13 7.01 -28.31
N ARG A 30 -9.15 6.39 -29.51
CA ARG A 30 -8.60 7.02 -30.73
C ARG A 30 -9.37 8.25 -31.22
N THR A 31 -10.61 8.48 -30.76
CA THR A 31 -11.44 9.64 -31.18
C THR A 31 -10.86 11.00 -30.77
N ILE A 32 -9.84 11.01 -29.92
CA ILE A 32 -9.10 12.20 -29.49
C ILE A 32 -8.46 12.97 -30.67
N VAL A 33 -8.16 12.28 -31.77
CA VAL A 33 -7.71 12.88 -33.03
C VAL A 33 -8.60 12.35 -34.16
N ARG A 34 -8.97 13.23 -35.11
CA ARG A 34 -9.80 12.87 -36.27
C ARG A 34 -8.99 12.63 -37.54
N ASP A 35 -7.76 13.13 -37.58
CA ASP A 35 -6.85 12.97 -38.71
C ASP A 35 -6.38 11.52 -38.83
N SER A 36 -6.14 11.08 -40.06
CA SER A 36 -5.64 9.73 -40.34
C SER A 36 -4.13 9.66 -40.13
N GLY A 37 -3.66 8.64 -39.40
CA GLY A 37 -2.25 8.31 -39.27
C GLY A 37 -1.74 7.39 -40.40
N ASP A 38 -0.42 7.20 -40.50
CA ASP A 38 0.21 6.32 -41.49
C ASP A 38 0.21 4.83 -41.09
N GLY A 39 -0.29 4.51 -39.90
CA GLY A 39 -0.42 3.15 -39.38
C GLY A 39 0.89 2.47 -39.01
N LYS A 40 2.02 3.19 -39.00
CA LYS A 40 3.32 2.60 -38.66
C LYS A 40 3.45 2.44 -37.15
N VAL A 41 3.70 1.20 -36.74
CA VAL A 41 3.99 0.82 -35.36
C VAL A 41 5.26 -0.03 -35.33
N GLN A 42 5.97 -0.01 -34.22
CA GLN A 42 7.12 -0.90 -34.03
C GLN A 42 6.64 -2.30 -33.63
N THR A 43 7.41 -3.32 -34.00
CA THR A 43 7.13 -4.70 -33.57
C THR A 43 7.31 -4.81 -32.07
N LEU A 44 6.37 -5.48 -31.40
CA LEU A 44 6.45 -5.71 -29.97
C LEU A 44 7.66 -6.59 -29.63
N GLY A 45 8.47 -6.15 -28.67
CA GLY A 45 9.64 -6.86 -28.17
C GLY A 45 9.71 -6.77 -26.65
N ALA A 46 9.75 -7.93 -26.00
CA ALA A 46 9.98 -7.98 -24.56
C ALA A 46 11.47 -7.88 -24.23
N VAL A 47 11.78 -7.23 -23.12
CA VAL A 47 13.14 -7.16 -22.56
C VAL A 47 13.12 -7.67 -21.13
N GLU A 48 14.19 -8.35 -20.74
CA GLU A 48 14.38 -8.79 -19.37
C GLU A 48 14.60 -7.58 -18.45
N HIS A 49 14.11 -7.69 -17.22
CA HIS A 49 14.30 -6.69 -16.17
C HIS A 49 14.71 -7.36 -14.87
N SER A 50 15.35 -6.61 -13.97
CA SER A 50 15.74 -7.14 -12.67
C SER A 50 14.51 -7.40 -11.80
N PRO A 51 14.31 -8.62 -11.26
CA PRO A 51 13.20 -8.88 -10.36
C PRO A 51 13.44 -8.18 -9.02
N LEU A 52 12.49 -7.34 -8.59
CA LEU A 52 12.60 -6.56 -7.35
C LEU A 52 11.86 -7.20 -6.16
N TYR A 53 10.96 -8.14 -6.44
CA TYR A 53 10.11 -8.81 -5.46
C TYR A 53 9.70 -10.18 -5.98
N THR A 54 9.14 -11.00 -5.09
CA THR A 54 8.67 -12.34 -5.43
C THR A 54 7.46 -12.32 -6.34
N SER A 55 7.31 -13.36 -7.17
CA SER A 55 6.10 -13.64 -7.94
C SER A 55 5.15 -14.60 -7.24
N VAL A 56 5.45 -14.99 -5.99
CA VAL A 56 4.59 -15.87 -5.18
C VAL A 56 3.36 -15.09 -4.69
N ASP A 57 2.17 -15.71 -4.80
CA ASP A 57 0.91 -15.13 -4.33
C ASP A 57 0.84 -15.11 -2.78
N PRO A 58 0.90 -13.92 -2.14
CA PRO A 58 0.87 -13.80 -0.68
C PRO A 58 -0.50 -14.23 -0.09
N LEU A 59 -1.57 -14.22 -0.89
CA LEU A 59 -2.89 -14.63 -0.45
C LEU A 59 -2.97 -16.13 -0.22
N GLN A 60 -2.12 -16.90 -0.90
CA GLN A 60 -2.05 -18.36 -0.81
C GLN A 60 -0.84 -18.86 0.00
N SER A 61 0.16 -18.02 0.24
CA SER A 61 1.42 -18.44 0.90
C SER A 61 1.29 -18.79 2.38
N MET A 62 0.23 -18.31 3.05
CA MET A 62 -0.01 -18.51 4.49
C MET A 62 -1.48 -18.89 4.72
N SER A 63 -1.73 -19.80 5.67
CA SER A 63 -3.10 -20.24 5.99
C SER A 63 -3.93 -19.10 6.59
N ARG A 64 -5.26 -19.26 6.53
CA ARG A 64 -6.17 -18.25 7.11
C ARG A 64 -6.02 -18.14 8.63
N GLU A 65 -5.83 -19.26 9.33
CA GLU A 65 -5.67 -19.24 10.79
C GLU A 65 -4.36 -18.54 11.19
N GLU A 66 -3.25 -18.81 10.52
CA GLU A 66 -1.98 -18.11 10.81
C GLU A 66 -2.09 -16.59 10.58
N LYS A 67 -2.84 -16.16 9.55
CA LYS A 67 -3.15 -14.73 9.33
C LYS A 67 -3.99 -14.14 10.46
N LEU A 68 -4.99 -14.87 10.94
CA LEU A 68 -5.81 -14.45 12.08
C LEU A 68 -4.99 -14.42 13.37
N ASP A 69 -4.04 -15.32 13.55
CA ASP A 69 -3.16 -15.36 14.71
C ASP A 69 -2.26 -14.13 14.81
N ILE A 70 -1.82 -13.55 13.68
CA ILE A 70 -1.13 -12.25 13.66
C ILE A 70 -2.03 -11.17 14.30
N LEU A 71 -3.32 -11.12 13.92
CA LEU A 71 -4.26 -10.13 14.43
C LEU A 71 -4.58 -10.36 15.92
N ARG A 72 -4.79 -11.62 16.32
CA ARG A 72 -5.00 -12.01 17.72
C ARG A 72 -3.79 -11.64 18.59
N ARG A 73 -2.57 -11.82 18.07
CA ARG A 73 -1.32 -11.45 18.73
C ARG A 73 -1.23 -9.94 18.95
N VAL A 74 -1.55 -9.14 17.92
CA VAL A 74 -1.59 -7.68 18.03
C VAL A 74 -2.58 -7.21 19.09
N ASP A 75 -3.81 -7.75 19.10
CA ASP A 75 -4.82 -7.40 20.11
C ASP A 75 -4.33 -7.70 21.53
N LYS A 76 -3.79 -8.91 21.75
CA LYS A 76 -3.24 -9.32 23.03
C LYS A 76 -2.12 -8.39 23.50
N VAL A 77 -1.10 -8.18 22.66
CA VAL A 77 0.09 -7.37 23.04
C VAL A 77 -0.29 -5.93 23.30
N ALA A 78 -1.17 -5.32 22.49
CA ALA A 78 -1.62 -3.95 22.69
C ALA A 78 -2.37 -3.79 24.02
N ARG A 79 -3.27 -4.72 24.37
CA ARG A 79 -4.03 -4.69 25.64
C ARG A 79 -3.16 -4.96 26.86
N GLU A 80 -2.14 -5.81 26.73
CA GLU A 80 -1.18 -6.09 27.81
C GLU A 80 -0.19 -4.93 28.03
N ALA A 81 0.04 -4.08 27.02
CA ALA A 81 1.02 -2.99 27.09
C ALA A 81 0.62 -1.87 28.08
N ASP A 82 -0.67 -1.52 28.18
CA ASP A 82 -1.15 -0.51 29.13
C ASP A 82 -2.63 -0.72 29.48
N LYS A 83 -2.96 -0.60 30.76
CA LYS A 83 -4.34 -0.76 31.29
C LYS A 83 -5.35 0.24 30.71
N ARG A 84 -4.88 1.36 30.16
CA ARG A 84 -5.71 2.42 29.58
C ARG A 84 -6.23 2.06 28.19
N VAL A 85 -5.69 1.03 27.54
CA VAL A 85 -6.14 0.56 26.23
C VAL A 85 -7.55 -0.02 26.31
N GLN A 86 -8.51 0.61 25.64
CA GLN A 86 -9.91 0.18 25.61
C GLN A 86 -10.23 -0.59 24.33
N GLU A 87 -9.80 -0.06 23.19
CA GLU A 87 -10.10 -0.63 21.88
C GLU A 87 -8.81 -0.88 21.10
N VAL A 88 -8.78 -2.00 20.38
CA VAL A 88 -7.74 -2.34 19.41
C VAL A 88 -8.42 -2.73 18.12
N THR A 89 -8.01 -2.11 17.02
CA THR A 89 -8.39 -2.49 15.66
C THR A 89 -7.12 -2.84 14.90
N ALA A 90 -7.00 -4.09 14.50
CA ALA A 90 -5.92 -4.57 13.66
C ALA A 90 -6.49 -5.09 12.33
N SER A 91 -5.86 -4.71 11.21
CA SER A 91 -6.27 -5.17 9.88
C SER A 91 -5.07 -5.66 9.08
N LEU A 92 -5.28 -6.76 8.36
CA LEU A 92 -4.36 -7.28 7.36
C LEU A 92 -4.98 -7.09 5.98
N SER A 93 -4.21 -6.50 5.06
CA SER A 93 -4.54 -6.44 3.64
C SER A 93 -3.45 -7.11 2.81
N GLY A 94 -3.87 -7.69 1.69
CA GLY A 94 -2.98 -8.31 0.71
C GLY A 94 -3.54 -8.07 -0.69
N VAL A 95 -2.63 -7.81 -1.62
CA VAL A 95 -2.91 -7.65 -3.04
C VAL A 95 -1.95 -8.53 -3.81
N TYR A 96 -2.48 -9.23 -4.80
CA TYR A 96 -1.71 -9.92 -5.81
C TYR A 96 -2.17 -9.42 -7.17
N GLU A 97 -1.36 -8.57 -7.80
CA GLU A 97 -1.70 -7.87 -9.03
C GLU A 97 -0.84 -8.37 -10.19
N LEU A 98 -1.49 -8.70 -11.31
CA LEU A 98 -0.83 -9.05 -12.57
C LEU A 98 -1.09 -7.95 -13.58
N ILE A 99 -0.04 -7.38 -14.16
CA ILE A 99 -0.18 -6.38 -15.23
C ILE A 99 0.59 -6.79 -16.48
N LEU A 100 0.10 -6.34 -17.63
CA LEU A 100 0.77 -6.44 -18.92
C LEU A 100 0.54 -5.15 -19.70
N VAL A 101 1.61 -4.62 -20.30
CA VAL A 101 1.59 -3.40 -21.10
C VAL A 101 2.16 -3.70 -22.48
N ALA A 102 1.45 -3.27 -23.51
CA ALA A 102 1.91 -3.27 -24.89
C ALA A 102 1.70 -1.86 -25.49
N ALA A 103 2.68 -1.35 -26.24
CA ALA A 103 2.62 -0.01 -26.84
C ALA A 103 3.17 0.02 -28.27
N THR A 104 2.79 1.06 -29.02
CA THR A 104 3.13 1.24 -30.45
C THR A 104 4.60 1.56 -30.71
N ASP A 105 5.35 1.91 -29.66
CA ASP A 105 6.81 2.09 -29.69
C ASP A 105 7.58 0.76 -29.56
N GLY A 106 6.88 -0.37 -29.51
CA GLY A 106 7.47 -1.71 -29.42
C GLY A 106 7.54 -2.26 -28.00
N THR A 107 7.20 -1.46 -26.98
CA THR A 107 7.20 -1.92 -25.58
C THR A 107 6.26 -3.10 -25.39
N LEU A 108 6.78 -4.19 -24.82
CA LEU A 108 5.99 -5.29 -24.26
C LEU A 108 6.59 -5.70 -22.91
N ALA A 109 5.83 -5.51 -21.83
CA ALA A 109 6.31 -5.79 -20.48
C ALA A 109 5.17 -6.33 -19.59
N ALA A 110 5.53 -7.17 -18.62
CA ALA A 110 4.62 -7.71 -17.63
C ALA A 110 5.24 -7.67 -16.23
N ASP A 111 4.40 -7.71 -15.21
CA ASP A 111 4.83 -7.60 -13.81
C ASP A 111 3.86 -8.35 -12.88
N VAL A 112 4.39 -8.90 -11.78
CA VAL A 112 3.68 -9.69 -10.77
C VAL A 112 3.92 -9.06 -9.40
N ARG A 113 2.91 -8.40 -8.86
CA ARG A 113 3.06 -7.44 -7.77
C ARG A 113 2.37 -7.93 -6.50
N PRO A 114 3.07 -8.60 -5.58
CA PRO A 114 2.58 -8.79 -4.23
C PRO A 114 2.63 -7.47 -3.46
N LEU A 115 1.67 -7.26 -2.56
CA LEU A 115 1.71 -6.19 -1.58
C LEU A 115 0.91 -6.62 -0.35
N VAL A 116 1.54 -6.64 0.83
CA VAL A 116 0.86 -6.89 2.10
C VAL A 116 1.00 -5.69 3.03
N ARG A 117 0.01 -5.47 3.89
CA ARG A 117 0.05 -4.41 4.92
C ARG A 117 -0.65 -4.86 6.18
N LEU A 118 -0.03 -4.60 7.32
CA LEU A 118 -0.62 -4.67 8.66
C LEU A 118 -0.84 -3.24 9.14
N SER A 119 -2.04 -2.95 9.63
CA SER A 119 -2.37 -1.66 10.25
C SER A 119 -2.93 -1.89 11.65
N VAL A 120 -2.48 -1.10 12.61
CA VAL A 120 -2.90 -1.17 14.01
C VAL A 120 -3.39 0.21 14.45
N SER A 121 -4.56 0.26 15.06
CA SER A 121 -5.13 1.45 15.69
C SER A 121 -5.58 1.09 17.10
N VAL A 122 -5.22 1.91 18.07
CA VAL A 122 -5.62 1.73 19.47
C VAL A 122 -6.29 2.99 20.00
N LEU A 123 -7.24 2.80 20.92
CA LEU A 123 -7.84 3.88 21.70
C LEU A 123 -7.49 3.68 23.17
N VAL A 124 -6.98 4.74 23.78
CA VAL A 124 -6.69 4.80 25.22
C VAL A 124 -7.65 5.75 25.92
N GLU A 125 -7.96 5.47 27.18
CA GLU A 125 -8.80 6.32 28.03
C GLU A 125 -8.22 6.43 29.44
N GLU A 126 -8.20 7.64 29.97
CA GLU A 126 -7.83 7.94 31.36
C GLU A 126 -8.65 9.14 31.87
N ASP A 127 -9.34 8.96 32.99
CA ASP A 127 -10.18 9.98 33.63
C ASP A 127 -11.14 10.69 32.67
N GLY A 128 -11.75 9.93 31.74
CA GLY A 128 -12.67 10.45 30.73
C GLY A 128 -12.02 11.10 29.50
N LYS A 129 -10.69 11.31 29.49
CA LYS A 129 -9.95 11.77 28.31
C LYS A 129 -9.62 10.58 27.41
N ARG A 130 -9.89 10.69 26.11
CA ARG A 130 -9.62 9.64 25.12
C ARG A 130 -8.71 10.13 24.02
N GLU A 131 -7.75 9.30 23.64
CA GLU A 131 -6.87 9.54 22.49
C GLU A 131 -6.62 8.27 21.69
N ARG A 132 -6.17 8.45 20.44
CA ARG A 132 -5.84 7.34 19.54
C ARG A 132 -4.38 7.36 19.13
N GLY A 133 -3.86 6.17 18.85
CA GLY A 133 -2.54 5.98 18.26
C GLY A 133 -2.60 4.93 17.18
N ALA A 134 -1.69 5.02 16.22
CA ALA A 134 -1.63 4.12 15.08
C ALA A 134 -0.19 3.74 14.76
N SER A 135 -0.03 2.55 14.19
CA SER A 135 1.22 2.03 13.66
C SER A 135 0.91 1.04 12.54
N GLY A 136 1.97 0.54 11.89
CA GLY A 136 1.86 -0.49 10.88
C GLY A 136 2.78 -0.24 9.71
N GLY A 137 2.65 -1.09 8.70
CA GLY A 137 3.53 -1.09 7.55
C GLY A 137 3.37 -2.35 6.74
N GLY A 138 4.27 -2.54 5.79
CA GLY A 138 4.22 -3.66 4.86
C GLY A 138 5.13 -3.44 3.66
N GLY A 139 4.88 -4.18 2.60
CA GLY A 139 5.71 -4.13 1.41
C GLY A 139 5.40 -5.27 0.43
N ARG A 140 6.28 -5.43 -0.55
CA ARG A 140 6.09 -6.36 -1.67
C ARG A 140 6.67 -7.75 -1.37
N PHE A 141 6.02 -8.45 -0.46
CA PHE A 141 6.41 -9.77 0.05
C PHE A 141 5.20 -10.48 0.70
N GLY A 142 5.40 -11.64 1.33
CA GLY A 142 4.38 -12.38 2.05
C GLY A 142 4.15 -11.92 3.50
N TYR A 143 3.11 -12.48 4.13
CA TYR A 143 2.69 -12.12 5.50
C TYR A 143 3.68 -12.52 6.59
N GLU A 144 4.61 -13.43 6.28
CA GLU A 144 5.67 -13.90 7.17
C GLU A 144 6.55 -12.73 7.65
N PHE A 145 6.61 -11.64 6.87
CA PHE A 145 7.26 -10.40 7.27
C PHE A 145 6.75 -9.85 8.62
N PHE A 146 5.47 -10.01 8.95
CA PHE A 146 4.93 -9.49 10.22
C PHE A 146 5.35 -10.33 11.43
N LEU A 147 5.80 -11.56 11.21
CA LEU A 147 6.29 -12.47 12.25
C LEU A 147 7.81 -12.46 12.38
N ALA A 148 8.52 -11.89 11.41
CA ALA A 148 9.97 -11.77 11.44
C ALA A 148 10.45 -10.74 12.49
N ASP A 149 11.72 -10.86 12.87
CA ASP A 149 12.38 -10.01 13.86
C ASP A 149 12.46 -8.54 13.41
N LEU A 150 12.25 -7.64 14.36
CA LEU A 150 12.52 -6.21 14.30
C LEU A 150 13.16 -5.81 15.63
N ASP A 151 14.48 -5.59 15.62
CA ASP A 151 15.27 -5.16 16.78
C ASP A 151 15.12 -6.08 18.01
N GLY A 152 15.01 -7.41 17.79
CA GLY A 152 14.89 -8.40 18.86
C GLY A 152 13.45 -8.73 19.28
N GLU A 153 12.45 -8.11 18.65
CA GLU A 153 11.03 -8.41 18.88
C GLU A 153 10.34 -8.92 17.61
N VAL A 154 9.25 -9.66 17.76
CA VAL A 154 8.37 -9.95 16.62
C VAL A 154 7.78 -8.65 16.11
N ARG A 155 7.91 -8.37 14.82
CA ARG A 155 7.51 -7.08 14.21
C ARG A 155 6.06 -6.68 14.52
N ALA A 156 5.13 -7.62 14.49
CA ALA A 156 3.73 -7.37 14.87
C ALA A 156 3.59 -6.85 16.32
N ASP A 157 4.41 -7.35 17.25
CA ASP A 157 4.39 -6.94 18.66
C ASP A 157 4.98 -5.55 18.83
N ALA A 158 6.12 -5.31 18.18
CA ALA A 158 6.77 -4.00 18.19
C ALA A 158 5.81 -2.91 17.66
N TRP A 159 5.09 -3.19 16.59
CA TRP A 159 4.08 -2.27 16.06
C TRP A 159 2.86 -2.13 16.97
N ALA A 160 2.37 -3.21 17.60
CA ALA A 160 1.30 -3.11 18.57
C ALA A 160 1.68 -2.17 19.73
N LYS A 161 2.88 -2.32 20.29
CA LYS A 161 3.43 -1.45 21.33
C LYS A 161 3.62 -0.02 20.84
N GLU A 162 4.07 0.17 19.60
CA GLU A 162 4.24 1.50 19.02
C GLU A 162 2.92 2.26 18.87
N ALA A 163 1.83 1.57 18.48
CA ALA A 163 0.51 2.20 18.42
C ALA A 163 0.07 2.68 19.82
N VAL A 164 0.29 1.87 20.85
CA VAL A 164 0.01 2.24 22.25
C VAL A 164 0.88 3.42 22.68
N ARG A 165 2.19 3.38 22.40
CA ARG A 165 3.11 4.48 22.70
C ARG A 165 2.64 5.80 22.08
N MET A 166 2.24 5.78 20.80
CA MET A 166 1.70 6.95 20.11
C MET A 166 0.41 7.48 20.75
N ALA A 167 -0.51 6.58 21.14
CA ALA A 167 -1.75 6.97 21.79
C ALA A 167 -1.51 7.64 23.16
N LEU A 168 -0.56 7.12 23.93
CA LEU A 168 -0.17 7.68 25.23
C LEU A 168 0.52 9.04 25.10
N VAL A 169 1.39 9.20 24.08
CA VAL A 169 1.98 10.51 23.77
C VAL A 169 0.89 11.53 23.46
N ASN A 170 -0.07 11.19 22.61
CA ASN A 170 -1.21 12.06 22.30
C ASN A 170 -2.04 12.37 23.55
N LEU A 171 -2.28 11.38 24.42
CA LEU A 171 -3.03 11.57 25.67
C LEU A 171 -2.36 12.58 26.60
N SER A 172 -1.02 12.62 26.61
CA SER A 172 -0.22 13.57 27.41
C SER A 172 0.04 14.92 26.72
N ALA A 173 -0.34 15.07 25.45
CA ALA A 173 0.02 16.25 24.67
C ALA A 173 -0.67 17.53 25.20
N VAL A 174 0.09 18.62 25.14
CA VAL A 174 -0.38 19.99 25.41
C VAL A 174 -0.50 20.78 24.11
N ALA A 175 -1.09 21.97 24.17
CA ALA A 175 -1.18 22.86 23.01
C ALA A 175 0.21 23.14 22.42
N ALA A 176 0.35 22.93 21.11
CA ALA A 176 1.58 23.24 20.39
C ALA A 176 1.78 24.77 20.27
N PRO A 177 3.04 25.26 20.26
CA PRO A 177 3.33 26.68 20.10
C PRO A 177 2.92 27.18 18.70
N ALA A 178 2.51 28.45 18.61
CA ALA A 178 2.11 29.08 17.35
C ALA A 178 3.20 30.04 16.82
N GLY A 179 3.35 30.10 15.49
CA GLY A 179 4.24 31.02 14.79
C GLY A 179 5.36 30.33 14.01
N THR A 180 6.17 31.13 13.31
CA THR A 180 7.34 30.63 12.58
C THR A 180 8.41 30.21 13.58
N MET A 181 8.88 28.97 13.45
CA MET A 181 9.93 28.42 14.31
C MET A 181 10.77 27.40 13.55
N PRO A 182 12.01 27.15 13.99
CA PRO A 182 12.79 26.00 13.51
C PRO A 182 12.08 24.69 13.86
N VAL A 183 12.00 23.77 12.89
CA VAL A 183 11.40 22.44 13.05
C VAL A 183 12.45 21.37 12.73
N VAL A 184 12.63 20.42 13.64
CA VAL A 184 13.48 19.25 13.43
C VAL A 184 12.59 18.08 13.03
N LEU A 185 12.82 17.53 11.85
CA LEU A 185 12.10 16.36 11.35
C LEU A 185 12.89 15.09 11.65
N GLY A 186 12.21 14.08 12.21
CA GLY A 186 12.78 12.75 12.38
C GLY A 186 12.99 12.03 11.04
N ALA A 187 13.77 10.96 11.05
CA ALA A 187 14.01 10.14 9.87
C ALA A 187 12.75 9.33 9.45
N GLY A 188 12.69 8.91 8.18
CA GLY A 188 11.65 8.02 7.67
C GLY A 188 10.38 8.76 7.20
N TRP A 189 9.23 8.41 7.78
CA TRP A 189 7.91 8.91 7.35
C TRP A 189 7.74 10.44 7.29
N PRO A 190 8.38 11.26 8.17
CA PRO A 190 8.23 12.71 8.11
C PRO A 190 8.61 13.33 6.75
N GLY A 191 9.43 12.66 5.92
CA GLY A 191 9.75 13.13 4.57
C GLY A 191 8.56 13.18 3.61
N GLY A 192 7.49 12.42 3.86
CA GLY A 192 6.27 12.43 3.05
C GLY A 192 5.23 13.48 3.48
N ALA A 193 5.37 14.07 4.67
CA ALA A 193 4.44 15.05 5.22
C ALA A 193 4.80 16.51 4.84
N VAL A 194 5.82 16.72 4.00
CA VAL A 194 6.35 18.04 3.60
C VAL A 194 6.09 18.37 2.13
N ALA A 195 5.14 17.69 1.47
CA ALA A 195 4.75 18.00 0.09
C ALA A 195 3.40 18.72 0.02
#